data_AF-A0AAQ1GNC9-F1
#
_entry.id   AF-A0AAQ1GNC9-F1
#
_cell.length_a   1.000
_cell.length_b   1.000
_cell.length_c   1.000
_cell.angle_alpha   90.00
_cell.angle_beta   90.00
_cell.angle_gamma   90.00
#
_symmetry.space_group_name_H-M   'P 1'
#
loop_
_entity.id
_entity.type
_entity.pdbx_description
1 polymer ?
#
loop_
_entity_poly.entity_id
_entity_poly.type
_entity_poly.pdbx_seq_one_letter_code
_entity_poly.pdbx_strand_id
1 'polypeptide(L)'
;MYSVDDYFVECLVEHSAGDGWTACARISRKRDYRKAADVPKALFETSVECPTKRDAERAAVKWVRSQLPKRREEFEEALDAPSGVLEVSGRQ
;
A
#
# COMPACT_ATOMS: atom_id res chain seq x y z
N MET A 1 -9.40 5.50 -2.72
CA MET A 1 -8.09 6.03 -2.29
C MET A 1 -8.26 6.66 -0.92
N TYR A 2 -7.40 6.31 0.03
CA TYR A 2 -7.44 6.76 1.42
C TYR A 2 -6.30 7.73 1.71
N SER A 3 -6.55 8.72 2.55
CA SER A 3 -5.52 9.61 3.07
C SER A 3 -4.98 9.05 4.38
N VAL A 4 -3.66 8.82 4.45
CA VAL A 4 -2.96 8.41 5.68
C VAL A 4 -1.75 9.31 5.86
N ASP A 5 -1.81 10.20 6.86
CA ASP A 5 -0.73 11.15 7.15
C ASP A 5 -0.32 11.95 5.88
N ASP A 6 0.96 12.00 5.52
CA ASP A 6 1.46 12.66 4.30
C ASP A 6 1.27 11.86 2.98
N TYR A 7 0.56 10.72 3.03
CA TYR A 7 0.45 9.78 1.92
C TYR A 7 -0.99 9.53 1.48
N PHE A 8 -1.14 9.13 0.22
CA PHE A 8 -2.33 8.49 -0.31
C PHE A 8 -2.09 6.99 -0.43
N VAL A 9 -3.13 6.21 -0.11
CA VAL A 9 -3.13 4.75 -0.16
C VAL A 9 -4.25 4.29 -1.10
N GLU A 10 -3.88 3.55 -2.12
CA GLU A 10 -4.78 2.81 -3.00
C GLU A 10 -4.74 1.33 -2.62
N CYS A 11 -5.90 0.70 -2.46
CA CYS A 11 -5.99 -0.72 -2.15
C CYS A 11 -6.18 -1.48 -3.47
N LEU A 12 -5.22 -2.31 -3.85
CA LEU A 12 -5.35 -3.25 -4.95
C LEU A 12 -5.87 -4.55 -4.37
N VAL A 13 -7.15 -4.83 -4.59
CA VAL A 13 -7.84 -5.98 -3.97
C VAL A 13 -7.98 -7.09 -4.98
N GLU A 14 -7.66 -8.30 -4.57
CA GLU A 14 -7.71 -9.51 -5.39
C GLU A 14 -8.56 -10.57 -4.69
N HIS A 15 -9.21 -11.41 -5.50
CA HIS A 15 -9.97 -12.55 -5.00
C HIS A 15 -9.03 -13.75 -4.86
N SER A 16 -8.96 -14.32 -3.66
CA SER A 16 -8.23 -15.56 -3.39
C SER A 16 -8.94 -16.76 -4.00
N ALA A 17 -8.20 -17.85 -4.23
CA ALA A 17 -8.75 -19.10 -4.75
C ALA A 17 -9.78 -19.80 -3.82
N GLY A 18 -9.82 -19.44 -2.53
CA GLY A 18 -10.70 -20.05 -1.52
C GLY A 18 -11.92 -19.20 -1.11
N ASP A 19 -12.49 -18.40 -2.02
CA ASP A 19 -13.57 -17.42 -1.75
C ASP A 19 -13.19 -16.28 -0.78
N GLY A 20 -11.89 -16.11 -0.54
CA GLY A 20 -11.33 -15.00 0.23
C GLY A 20 -10.98 -13.78 -0.63
N TRP A 21 -10.61 -12.69 0.04
CA TRP A 21 -10.10 -11.47 -0.57
C TRP A 21 -8.79 -11.07 0.09
N THR A 22 -7.82 -10.65 -0.70
CA THR A 22 -6.56 -10.07 -0.23
C THR A 22 -6.40 -8.67 -0.80
N ALA A 23 -5.56 -7.84 -0.17
CA ALA A 23 -5.26 -6.53 -0.70
C ALA A 23 -3.79 -6.16 -0.55
N CYS A 24 -3.26 -5.48 -1.56
CA CYS A 24 -2.00 -4.78 -1.50
C CYS A 24 -2.25 -3.27 -1.33
N ALA A 25 -1.34 -2.59 -0.65
CA ALA A 25 -1.35 -1.15 -0.46
C ALA A 25 -0.39 -0.49 -1.44
N ARG A 26 -0.93 0.25 -2.41
CA ARG A 26 -0.14 1.13 -3.28
C ARG A 26 -0.11 2.53 -2.71
N ILE A 27 1.05 3.00 -2.30
CA ILE A 27 1.23 4.30 -1.65
C ILE A 27 1.77 5.35 -2.62
N SER A 28 1.47 6.62 -2.36
CA SER A 28 2.07 7.79 -3.04
C SER A 28 2.13 8.97 -2.08
N ARG A 29 3.04 9.92 -2.30
CA ARG A 29 3.13 11.12 -1.47
C ARG A 29 2.06 12.12 -1.87
N LYS A 30 1.41 12.76 -0.89
CA LYS A 30 0.44 13.84 -1.18
C LYS A 30 1.08 15.03 -1.88
N ARG A 31 2.34 15.34 -1.54
CA ARG A 31 3.07 16.50 -2.09
C ARG A 31 3.31 16.38 -3.61
N ASP A 32 3.39 15.17 -4.13
CA ASP A 32 3.69 14.89 -5.54
C ASP A 32 2.48 15.17 -6.45
N TYR A 33 1.26 15.14 -5.91
CA TYR A 33 0.02 15.45 -6.66
C TYR A 33 -0.10 16.92 -7.10
N ARG A 34 0.75 17.83 -6.61
CA ARG A 34 0.77 19.23 -7.06
C ARG A 34 1.44 19.42 -8.43
N LYS A 35 2.17 18.41 -8.91
CA LYS A 35 3.02 18.49 -10.12
C LYS A 35 2.78 17.33 -11.10
N ALA A 36 1.57 17.27 -11.68
CA ALA A 36 1.29 16.64 -12.99
C ALA A 36 1.55 15.13 -13.21
N ALA A 37 0.96 14.66 -14.33
CA ALA A 37 1.04 13.43 -15.14
C ALA A 37 1.45 12.08 -14.50
N ASP A 38 2.55 11.97 -13.76
CA ASP A 38 3.07 10.70 -13.24
C ASP A 38 3.48 10.86 -11.77
N VAL A 39 2.68 10.29 -10.87
CA VAL A 39 2.93 10.29 -9.43
C VAL A 39 3.67 9.00 -9.08
N PRO A 40 4.86 9.06 -8.43
CA PRO A 40 5.55 7.88 -7.95
C PRO A 40 4.66 7.05 -7.02
N LYS A 41 4.69 5.73 -7.22
CA LYS A 41 3.89 4.78 -6.45
C LYS A 41 4.71 3.58 -6.06
N ALA A 42 4.60 3.18 -4.81
CA ALA A 42 5.22 1.97 -4.28
C ALA A 42 4.14 0.98 -3.84
N LEU A 43 4.34 -0.31 -4.12
CA LEU A 43 3.40 -1.38 -3.80
C LEU A 43 3.90 -2.18 -2.59
N PHE A 44 3.03 -2.38 -1.60
CA PHE A 44 3.31 -3.18 -0.42
C PHE A 44 2.24 -4.26 -0.25
N GLU A 45 2.67 -5.50 -0.15
CA GLU A 45 1.78 -6.63 0.14
C GLU A 45 1.38 -6.61 1.61
N THR A 46 0.11 -6.86 1.89
CA THR A 46 -0.38 -6.96 3.28
C THR A 46 -0.68 -8.39 3.72
N SER A 47 -0.65 -9.35 2.78
CA SER A 47 -0.80 -10.81 2.96
C SER A 47 -1.97 -11.26 3.85
N VAL A 48 -2.95 -10.40 4.10
CA VAL A 48 -4.13 -10.73 4.93
C VAL A 48 -5.26 -11.21 4.03
N GLU A 49 -5.64 -12.47 4.19
CA GLU A 49 -6.88 -12.99 3.62
C GLU A 49 -8.09 -12.60 4.49
N CYS A 50 -9.13 -12.11 3.83
CA CYS A 50 -10.33 -11.57 4.45
C CYS A 50 -11.58 -12.15 3.79
N PRO A 51 -12.70 -12.29 4.52
CA PRO A 51 -13.93 -12.86 3.97
C PRO A 51 -14.62 -11.95 2.96
N THR A 52 -14.33 -10.65 2.94
CA THR A 52 -14.93 -9.70 2.01
C THR A 52 -13.91 -8.73 1.44
N LYS A 53 -14.19 -8.24 0.22
CA LYS A 53 -13.40 -7.19 -0.43
C LYS A 53 -13.19 -5.97 0.48
N ARG A 54 -14.25 -5.55 1.18
CA ARG A 54 -14.23 -4.38 2.08
C ARG A 54 -13.35 -4.62 3.30
N ASP A 55 -13.30 -5.85 3.79
CA ASP A 55 -12.43 -6.22 4.91
C ASP A 55 -10.96 -6.23 4.49
N ALA A 56 -10.66 -6.72 3.28
CA ALA A 56 -9.31 -6.67 2.71
C ALA A 56 -8.83 -5.20 2.52
N GLU A 57 -9.67 -4.32 1.96
CA GLU A 57 -9.36 -2.88 1.85
C GLU A 57 -9.06 -2.26 3.23
N ARG A 58 -9.92 -2.54 4.22
CA ARG A 58 -9.74 -2.03 5.58
C ARG A 58 -8.48 -2.57 6.24
N ALA A 59 -8.17 -3.84 6.03
CA ALA A 59 -6.95 -4.47 6.53
C ALA A 59 -5.71 -3.80 5.94
N ALA A 60 -5.69 -3.55 4.63
CA ALA A 60 -4.56 -2.88 3.97
C ALA A 60 -4.33 -1.46 4.50
N VAL A 61 -5.39 -0.66 4.65
CA VAL A 61 -5.27 0.70 5.22
C VAL A 61 -4.82 0.66 6.68
N LYS A 62 -5.35 -0.28 7.47
CA LYS A 62 -4.97 -0.46 8.87
C LYS A 62 -3.49 -0.86 8.98
N TRP A 63 -3.02 -1.74 8.11
CA TRP A 63 -1.62 -2.13 8.02
C TRP A 63 -0.74 -0.91 7.75
N VAL A 64 -1.05 -0.11 6.71
CA VAL A 64 -0.26 1.10 6.39
C VAL A 64 -0.21 2.05 7.60
N ARG A 65 -1.34 2.33 8.25
CA ARG A 65 -1.39 3.17 9.45
C ARG A 65 -0.51 2.65 10.59
N SER A 66 -0.39 1.33 10.73
CA SER A 66 0.42 0.70 11.77
C SER A 66 1.92 0.67 11.46
N GLN A 67 2.28 0.59 10.18
CA GLN A 67 3.67 0.47 9.73
C GLN A 67 4.32 1.82 9.44
N LEU A 68 3.54 2.80 8.98
CA LEU A 68 4.05 4.12 8.61
C LEU A 68 4.92 4.79 9.68
N PRO A 69 4.55 4.82 10.99
CA PRO A 69 5.43 5.43 12.00
C PRO A 69 6.71 4.63 12.27
N LYS A 70 6.78 3.35 11.87
CA LYS A 70 7.91 2.44 12.14
C LYS A 70 8.85 2.31 10.94
N ARG A 71 8.31 2.43 9.72
CA ARG A 71 8.96 2.09 8.46
C ARG A 71 8.92 3.26 7.46
N ARG A 72 8.82 4.50 7.96
CA ARG A 72 8.68 5.69 7.10
C ARG A 72 9.81 5.80 6.08
N GLU A 73 11.04 5.51 6.49
CA GLU A 73 12.21 5.55 5.61
C GLU A 73 12.09 4.54 4.46
N GLU A 74 11.68 3.31 4.74
CA GLU A 74 11.45 2.27 3.71
C GLU A 74 10.35 2.67 2.72
N PHE A 75 9.30 3.36 3.19
CA PHE A 75 8.23 3.86 2.34
C PHE A 75 8.74 4.93 1.38
N GLU A 76 9.56 5.86 1.88
CA GLU A 76 10.16 6.92 1.07
C GLU A 76 11.19 6.36 0.08
N GLU A 77 12.05 5.43 0.51
CA GLU A 77 13.02 4.77 -0.37
C GLU A 77 12.33 4.05 -1.54
N ALA A 78 11.26 3.30 -1.25
CA ALA A 78 10.49 2.61 -2.28
C ALA A 78 9.80 3.58 -3.26
N LEU A 79 9.46 4.80 -2.81
CA LEU A 79 8.87 5.85 -3.64
C LEU A 79 9.91 6.60 -4.49
N ASP A 80 11.17 6.59 -4.07
CA ASP A 80 12.29 7.18 -4.81
C ASP A 80 12.96 6.16 -5.78
N ALA A 81 12.70 4.87 -5.60
CA ALA A 81 13.15 3.83 -6.52
C ALA A 81 12.50 4.03 -7.91
N PRO A 82 13.27 3.90 -9.02
CA PRO A 82 12.70 3.92 -10.35
C PRO A 82 11.69 2.78 -10.45
N SER A 83 10.44 3.11 -10.80
CA SER A 83 9.26 2.24 -10.78
C SER A 83 9.56 0.80 -11.22
N GLY A 84 9.89 -0.03 -10.24
CA GLY A 84 10.27 -1.43 -10.35
C GLY A 84 10.01 -2.02 -8.97
N VAL A 85 8.93 -2.77 -8.86
CA VAL A 85 8.35 -3.34 -7.62
C VAL A 85 9.46 -3.80 -6.65
N LEU A 86 9.66 -3.05 -5.56
CA LEU A 86 10.41 -3.55 -4.41
C LEU A 86 9.47 -4.48 -3.64
N GLU A 87 9.53 -5.78 -3.94
CA GLU A 87 8.93 -6.82 -3.10
C GLU A 87 9.66 -6.87 -1.76
N VAL A 88 9.27 -6.01 -0.81
CA VAL A 88 9.80 -6.06 0.56
C VAL A 88 9.08 -7.18 1.30
N SER A 89 9.52 -8.42 1.05
CA SER A 89 9.08 -9.62 1.77
C SER A 89 9.32 -9.43 3.27
N GLY A 90 8.24 -9.08 4.00
CA GLY A 90 8.25 -9.05 5.45
C GLY A 90 8.25 -10.48 5.99
N ARG A 91 9.44 -11.09 6.13
CA ARG A 91 9.60 -12.25 7.01
C ARG A 91 9.37 -11.81 8.46
N GLN A 92 8.31 -12.34 9.06
CA GLN A 92 8.19 -12.45 10.52
C GLN A 92 9.20 -13.47 11.05
#